data_AF-A0A959QAW6-F1
#
_entry.id   AF-A0A959QAW6-F1
#
_cell.length_a   1.000
_cell.length_b   1.000
_cell.length_c   1.000
_cell.angle_alpha   90.00
_cell.angle_beta   90.00
_cell.angle_gamma   90.00
#
_symmetry.space_group_name_H-M   'P 1'
#
loop_
_entity.id
_entity.type
_entity.pdbx_description
1 polymer ?
#
loop_
_entity_poly.entity_id
_entity_poly.type
_entity_poly.pdbx_seq_one_letter_code
_entity_poly.pdbx_strand_id
1 'polypeptide(L)'
;YLEKGQAGVDHFMQTGDQGKTLLAILGQEDYAQLYRVFGQQAGAESTRILQGLQKTQEIYGYYFQGRQFDNNHTRALLMKEQFLEYYRAAKERDPQPKVVFKFGASHMYKGLSYYDQLDIGNMIHEMADMNGTGSLHIYFAGVKGETQGAMGPPQAFDHTDDLNPLIAQALKDRLEGSDWLLIDLRPLRHGFSSKKLKPLRDIVFSFDLMVLVPRANPVSQF
;
A
#
# COMPACT_ATOMS: atom_id res chain seq x y z
N TYR A 1 -13.12 8.41 -25.26
CA TYR A 1 -12.68 8.23 -23.86
C TYR A 1 -11.37 8.93 -23.55
N LEU A 2 -10.35 8.87 -24.43
CA LEU A 2 -9.06 9.54 -24.20
C LEU A 2 -9.20 11.04 -23.90
N GLU A 3 -9.92 11.79 -24.74
CA GLU A 3 -10.18 13.23 -24.52
C GLU A 3 -10.87 13.52 -23.19
N LYS A 4 -11.90 12.73 -22.83
CA LYS A 4 -12.59 12.83 -21.54
C LYS A 4 -11.63 12.56 -20.37
N GLY A 5 -10.76 11.57 -20.52
CA GLY A 5 -9.74 11.24 -19.53
C GLY A 5 -8.75 12.38 -19.34
N GLN A 6 -8.21 12.93 -20.42
CA GLN A 6 -7.30 14.06 -20.37
C GLN A 6 -7.96 15.30 -19.74
N ALA A 7 -9.16 15.66 -20.18
CA ALA A 7 -9.89 16.79 -19.62
C ALA A 7 -10.17 16.61 -18.11
N GLY A 8 -10.47 15.38 -17.68
CA GLY A 8 -10.66 15.06 -16.26
C GLY A 8 -9.38 15.18 -15.44
N VAL A 9 -8.23 14.75 -15.99
CA VAL A 9 -6.92 14.95 -15.35
C VAL A 9 -6.59 16.44 -15.28
N ASP A 10 -6.72 17.18 -16.38
CA ASP A 10 -6.43 18.62 -16.42
C ASP A 10 -7.29 19.40 -15.41
N HIS A 11 -8.58 19.05 -15.30
CA HIS A 11 -9.46 19.62 -14.28
C HIS A 11 -8.96 19.33 -12.86
N PHE A 12 -8.66 18.06 -12.56
CA PHE A 12 -8.11 17.69 -11.25
C PHE A 12 -6.81 18.42 -10.94
N MET A 13 -5.93 18.62 -11.93
CA MET A 13 -4.68 19.36 -11.76
C MET A 13 -4.91 20.85 -11.43
N GLN A 14 -5.98 21.45 -11.95
CA GLN A 14 -6.30 22.86 -11.73
C GLN A 14 -7.04 23.10 -10.42
N THR A 15 -7.91 22.17 -10.02
CA THR A 15 -8.89 22.41 -8.93
C THR A 15 -8.70 21.50 -7.72
N GLY A 16 -7.96 20.39 -7.86
CA GLY A 16 -7.94 19.30 -6.88
C GLY A 16 -9.22 18.46 -6.83
N ASP A 17 -10.21 18.73 -7.69
CA ASP A 17 -11.48 17.99 -7.74
C ASP A 17 -11.36 16.74 -8.61
N GLN A 18 -11.56 15.58 -7.99
CA GLN A 18 -11.50 14.27 -8.66
C GLN A 18 -12.82 13.90 -9.37
N GLY A 19 -13.89 14.66 -9.16
CA GLY A 19 -15.24 14.38 -9.67
C GLY A 19 -15.38 14.39 -11.19
N LYS A 20 -14.37 14.91 -11.92
CA LYS A 20 -14.31 14.91 -13.39
C LYS A 20 -13.35 13.87 -13.98
N THR A 21 -12.62 13.14 -13.13
CA THR A 21 -11.72 12.08 -13.62
C THR A 21 -12.52 10.97 -14.31
N LEU A 22 -11.90 10.27 -15.25
CA LEU A 22 -12.56 9.20 -16.00
C LEU A 22 -13.19 8.15 -15.08
N LEU A 23 -12.48 7.78 -14.00
CA LEU A 23 -12.98 6.85 -12.98
C LEU A 23 -14.28 7.33 -12.31
N ALA A 24 -14.41 8.64 -12.06
CA ALA A 24 -15.59 9.20 -11.40
C ALA A 24 -16.82 9.27 -12.33
N ILE A 25 -16.61 9.36 -13.65
CA ILE A 25 -17.69 9.66 -14.60
C ILE A 25 -18.16 8.48 -15.45
N LEU A 26 -17.40 7.37 -15.51
CA LEU A 26 -17.79 6.20 -16.30
C LEU A 26 -19.09 5.58 -15.76
N GLY A 27 -20.10 5.45 -16.61
CA GLY A 27 -21.37 4.79 -16.27
C GLY A 27 -21.44 3.34 -16.74
N GLN A 28 -22.52 2.65 -16.38
CA GLN A 28 -22.80 1.27 -16.85
C GLN A 28 -22.81 1.18 -18.38
N GLU A 29 -23.38 2.17 -19.06
CA GLU A 29 -23.41 2.23 -20.53
C GLU A 29 -22.01 2.33 -21.14
N ASP A 30 -21.10 3.08 -20.49
CA ASP A 30 -19.72 3.20 -20.95
C ASP A 30 -19.00 1.85 -20.85
N TYR A 31 -19.14 1.14 -19.72
CA TYR A 31 -18.58 -0.21 -19.61
C TYR A 31 -19.19 -1.16 -20.64
N ALA A 32 -20.51 -1.12 -20.87
CA ALA A 32 -21.13 -1.96 -21.89
C ALA A 32 -20.56 -1.69 -23.29
N GLN A 33 -20.28 -0.43 -23.63
CA GLN A 33 -19.59 -0.06 -24.88
C GLN A 33 -18.15 -0.58 -24.91
N LEU A 34 -17.39 -0.39 -23.83
CA LEU A 34 -16.00 -0.83 -23.73
C LEU A 34 -15.87 -2.35 -23.81
N TYR A 35 -16.71 -3.11 -23.10
CA TYR A 35 -16.71 -4.59 -23.17
C TYR A 35 -17.10 -5.08 -24.56
N ARG A 36 -18.07 -4.44 -25.23
CA ARG A 36 -18.46 -4.79 -26.60
C ARG A 36 -17.31 -4.70 -27.61
N VAL A 37 -16.41 -3.72 -27.44
CA VAL A 37 -15.30 -3.49 -28.37
C VAL A 37 -14.03 -4.23 -27.95
N PHE A 38 -13.69 -4.20 -26.65
CA PHE A 38 -12.38 -4.66 -26.15
C PHE A 38 -12.47 -5.87 -25.22
N GLY A 39 -13.65 -6.21 -24.69
CA GLY A 39 -13.83 -7.21 -23.65
C GLY A 39 -14.46 -8.53 -24.12
N GLN A 40 -14.40 -8.85 -25.41
CA GLN A 40 -15.11 -9.99 -26.00
C GLN A 40 -14.47 -11.34 -25.68
N GLN A 41 -13.16 -11.38 -25.44
CA GLN A 41 -12.44 -12.62 -25.15
C GLN A 41 -12.14 -12.74 -23.65
N ALA A 42 -12.69 -13.77 -23.01
CA ALA A 42 -12.36 -14.09 -21.64
C ALA A 42 -10.85 -14.33 -21.49
N GLY A 43 -10.24 -13.73 -20.46
CA GLY A 43 -8.81 -13.88 -20.18
C GLY A 43 -7.86 -13.09 -21.08
N ALA A 44 -8.35 -12.41 -22.13
CA ALA A 44 -7.53 -11.45 -22.87
C ALA A 44 -7.12 -10.27 -21.97
N GLU A 45 -5.94 -9.71 -22.22
CA GLU A 45 -5.40 -8.59 -21.45
C GLU A 45 -6.37 -7.41 -21.41
N SER A 46 -6.98 -7.07 -22.55
CA SER A 46 -7.99 -6.00 -22.66
C SER A 46 -9.18 -6.23 -21.73
N THR A 47 -9.68 -7.45 -21.64
CA THR A 47 -10.78 -7.82 -20.74
C THR A 47 -10.35 -7.68 -19.27
N ARG A 48 -9.13 -8.10 -18.92
CA ARG A 48 -8.59 -7.95 -17.55
C ARG A 48 -8.40 -6.48 -17.17
N ILE A 49 -7.95 -5.65 -18.10
CA ILE A 49 -7.84 -4.19 -17.89
C ILE A 49 -9.21 -3.58 -17.60
N LEU A 50 -10.25 -3.96 -18.35
CA LEU A 50 -11.62 -3.47 -18.11
C LEU A 50 -12.18 -3.92 -16.75
N GLN A 51 -11.94 -5.17 -16.36
CA GLN A 51 -12.31 -5.67 -15.04
C GLN A 51 -11.59 -4.90 -13.93
N GLY A 52 -10.29 -4.66 -14.09
CA GLY A 52 -9.48 -3.86 -13.18
C GLY A 52 -9.96 -2.41 -13.08
N LEU A 53 -10.35 -1.80 -14.20
CA LEU A 53 -10.91 -0.44 -14.24
C LEU A 53 -12.22 -0.36 -13.46
N GLN A 54 -13.14 -1.32 -13.71
CA GLN A 54 -14.42 -1.37 -13.02
C GLN A 54 -14.26 -1.61 -11.52
N LYS A 55 -13.34 -2.50 -11.12
CA LYS A 55 -13.02 -2.72 -9.70
C LYS A 55 -12.39 -1.50 -9.05
N THR A 56 -11.52 -0.79 -9.78
CA THR A 56 -10.93 0.48 -9.32
C THR A 56 -12.01 1.52 -9.09
N GLN A 57 -12.98 1.65 -10.02
CA GLN A 57 -14.11 2.55 -9.85
C GLN A 57 -14.96 2.17 -8.62
N GLU A 58 -15.24 0.89 -8.39
CA GLU A 58 -15.96 0.44 -7.19
C GLU A 58 -15.24 0.87 -5.90
N ILE A 59 -13.93 0.62 -5.83
CA ILE A 59 -13.08 1.01 -4.69
C ILE A 59 -13.18 2.53 -4.47
N TYR A 60 -12.86 3.35 -5.47
CA TYR A 60 -12.90 4.81 -5.32
C TYR A 60 -14.32 5.36 -5.11
N GLY A 61 -15.34 4.67 -5.62
CA GLY A 61 -16.75 4.96 -5.34
C GLY A 61 -17.05 4.92 -3.84
N TYR A 62 -16.55 3.92 -3.11
CA TYR A 62 -16.65 3.88 -1.65
C TYR A 62 -15.89 5.04 -0.98
N TYR A 63 -14.69 5.38 -1.48
CA TYR A 63 -13.92 6.50 -0.95
C TYR A 63 -14.68 7.82 -1.07
N PHE A 64 -15.26 8.12 -2.25
CA PHE A 64 -16.05 9.32 -2.48
C PHE A 64 -17.33 9.39 -1.63
N GLN A 65 -17.86 8.24 -1.20
CA GLN A 65 -19.00 8.15 -0.29
C GLN A 65 -18.59 8.17 1.20
N GLY A 66 -17.30 8.32 1.53
CA GLY A 66 -16.80 8.26 2.91
C GLY A 66 -16.79 6.86 3.52
N ARG A 67 -17.01 5.80 2.73
CA ARG A 67 -17.08 4.40 3.17
C ARG A 67 -15.69 3.77 3.22
N GLN A 68 -14.87 4.23 4.16
CA GLN A 68 -13.45 3.84 4.24
C GLN A 68 -13.23 2.35 4.51
N PHE A 69 -14.07 1.71 5.32
CA PHE A 69 -13.98 0.26 5.57
C PHE A 69 -14.19 -0.51 4.26
N ASP A 70 -15.30 -0.25 3.54
CA ASP A 70 -15.61 -0.93 2.28
C ASP A 70 -14.55 -0.68 1.20
N ASN A 71 -14.06 0.56 1.10
CA ASN A 71 -12.97 0.92 0.21
C ASN A 71 -11.72 0.03 0.42
N ASN A 72 -11.26 -0.08 1.67
CA ASN A 72 -10.05 -0.83 1.99
C ASN A 72 -10.29 -2.34 1.99
N HIS A 73 -11.48 -2.79 2.37
CA HIS A 73 -11.87 -4.20 2.30
C HIS A 73 -11.86 -4.71 0.85
N THR A 74 -12.55 -4.00 -0.07
CA THR A 74 -12.57 -4.37 -1.49
C THR A 74 -11.18 -4.29 -2.12
N ARG A 75 -10.35 -3.30 -1.74
CA ARG A 75 -8.96 -3.21 -2.17
C ARG A 75 -8.13 -4.40 -1.67
N ALA A 76 -8.26 -4.78 -0.40
CA ALA A 76 -7.54 -5.91 0.19
C ALA A 76 -7.88 -7.23 -0.51
N LEU A 77 -9.18 -7.46 -0.79
CA LEU A 77 -9.60 -8.65 -1.55
C LEU A 77 -9.00 -8.68 -2.96
N LEU A 78 -9.05 -7.56 -3.68
CA LEU A 78 -8.46 -7.47 -5.02
C LEU A 78 -6.96 -7.81 -5.01
N MET A 79 -6.20 -7.23 -4.08
CA MET A 79 -4.76 -7.50 -3.98
C MET A 79 -4.46 -8.98 -3.69
N LYS A 80 -5.25 -9.61 -2.82
CA LYS A 80 -5.12 -11.04 -2.50
C LYS A 80 -5.43 -11.93 -3.70
N GLU A 81 -6.53 -11.64 -4.40
CA GLU A 81 -6.94 -12.39 -5.59
C GLU A 81 -5.87 -12.31 -6.68
N GLN A 82 -5.38 -11.10 -6.98
CA GLN A 82 -4.31 -10.88 -7.95
C GLN A 82 -3.03 -11.61 -7.55
N PHE A 83 -2.61 -11.51 -6.28
CA PHE A 83 -1.44 -12.23 -5.82
C PHE A 83 -1.60 -13.75 -5.99
N LEU A 84 -2.74 -14.33 -5.61
CA LEU A 84 -2.96 -15.77 -5.73
C LEU A 84 -2.96 -16.22 -7.20
N GLU A 85 -3.45 -15.41 -8.13
CA GLU A 85 -3.34 -15.68 -9.57
C GLU A 85 -1.87 -15.79 -9.99
N TYR A 86 -1.07 -14.76 -9.72
CA TYR A 86 0.36 -14.76 -10.08
C TYR A 86 1.16 -15.84 -9.37
N TYR A 87 0.85 -16.08 -8.09
CA TYR A 87 1.55 -17.10 -7.29
C TYR A 87 1.25 -18.51 -7.80
N ARG A 88 0.01 -18.82 -8.19
CA ARG A 88 -0.34 -20.12 -8.80
C ARG A 88 0.41 -20.33 -10.12
N ALA A 89 0.45 -19.31 -10.99
CA ALA A 89 1.21 -19.38 -12.24
C ALA A 89 2.72 -19.54 -11.98
N ALA A 90 3.27 -18.88 -10.97
CA ALA A 90 4.67 -19.05 -10.57
C ALA A 90 4.94 -20.48 -10.04
N LYS A 91 3.98 -21.06 -9.29
CA LYS A 91 4.08 -22.41 -8.75
C LYS A 91 4.17 -23.52 -9.79
N GLU A 92 3.64 -23.28 -10.99
CA GLU A 92 3.79 -24.22 -12.12
C GLU A 92 5.24 -24.35 -12.59
N ARG A 93 6.07 -23.33 -12.34
CA ARG A 93 7.48 -23.26 -12.75
C ARG A 93 8.45 -23.58 -11.61
N ASP A 94 8.09 -23.16 -10.39
CA ASP A 94 8.86 -23.36 -9.19
C ASP A 94 7.92 -23.75 -8.04
N PRO A 95 8.01 -24.96 -7.47
CA PRO A 95 7.15 -25.40 -6.37
C PRO A 95 7.21 -24.50 -5.12
N GLN A 96 8.28 -23.72 -4.93
CA GLN A 96 8.50 -22.80 -3.81
C GLN A 96 8.94 -21.40 -4.29
N PRO A 97 8.08 -20.67 -5.02
CA PRO A 97 8.47 -19.43 -5.65
C PRO A 97 8.75 -18.35 -4.59
N LYS A 98 9.91 -17.69 -4.71
CA LYS A 98 10.25 -16.53 -3.88
C LYS A 98 9.58 -15.28 -4.42
N VAL A 99 8.92 -14.53 -3.56
CA VAL A 99 8.15 -13.32 -3.95
C VAL A 99 8.62 -12.12 -3.15
N VAL A 100 8.75 -10.98 -3.83
CA VAL A 100 9.04 -9.68 -3.21
C VAL A 100 7.81 -8.80 -3.34
N PHE A 101 7.36 -8.25 -2.21
CA PHE A 101 6.20 -7.36 -2.14
C PHE A 101 6.67 -5.93 -1.88
N LYS A 102 6.23 -4.98 -2.71
CA LYS A 102 6.45 -3.54 -2.51
C LYS A 102 5.10 -2.83 -2.46
N PHE A 103 4.68 -2.44 -1.27
CA PHE A 103 3.39 -1.80 -0.99
C PHE A 103 3.57 -0.67 0.00
N GLY A 104 2.56 0.20 0.10
CA GLY A 104 2.44 1.10 1.24
C GLY A 104 2.40 0.30 2.54
N ALA A 105 3.09 0.78 3.58
CA ALA A 105 3.26 0.03 4.83
C ALA A 105 1.93 -0.43 5.45
N SER A 106 0.87 0.39 5.32
CA SER A 106 -0.48 0.09 5.79
C SER A 106 -1.08 -1.23 5.29
N HIS A 107 -0.60 -1.80 4.18
CA HIS A 107 -1.08 -3.07 3.63
C HIS A 107 -0.23 -4.29 4.02
N MET A 108 0.95 -4.06 4.62
CA MET A 108 1.96 -5.10 4.86
C MET A 108 2.04 -5.55 6.32
N TYR A 109 0.99 -5.34 7.10
CA TYR A 109 0.95 -5.75 8.50
C TYR A 109 0.82 -7.29 8.59
N LYS A 110 1.57 -7.94 9.50
CA LYS A 110 1.18 -9.26 10.03
C LYS A 110 0.02 -9.05 11.00
N GLY A 111 -1.14 -9.65 10.73
CA GLY A 111 -2.37 -9.43 11.50
C GLY A 111 -3.26 -8.31 10.95
N LEU A 112 -3.98 -7.65 11.86
CA LEU A 112 -4.86 -6.54 11.52
C LEU A 112 -4.05 -5.34 11.02
N SER A 113 -4.44 -4.79 9.87
CA SER A 113 -3.76 -3.66 9.25
C SER A 113 -4.19 -2.32 9.83
N TYR A 114 -3.52 -1.24 9.41
CA TYR A 114 -3.90 0.14 9.74
C TYR A 114 -5.36 0.48 9.36
N TYR A 115 -5.93 -0.24 8.38
CA TYR A 115 -7.31 -0.06 7.92
C TYR A 115 -8.30 -1.05 8.56
N ASP A 116 -7.92 -1.68 9.66
CA ASP A 116 -8.70 -2.70 10.36
C ASP A 116 -9.10 -3.88 9.46
N GLN A 117 -8.20 -4.27 8.55
CA GLN A 117 -8.39 -5.42 7.66
C GLN A 117 -7.35 -6.50 7.94
N LEU A 118 -7.74 -7.77 7.80
CA LEU A 118 -6.75 -8.83 7.54
C LEU A 118 -6.29 -8.67 6.09
N ASP A 119 -5.32 -7.81 5.85
CA ASP A 119 -4.93 -7.38 4.50
C ASP A 119 -4.03 -8.42 3.79
N ILE A 120 -3.47 -8.08 2.63
CA ILE A 120 -2.55 -8.93 1.87
C ILE A 120 -1.32 -9.32 2.69
N GLY A 121 -0.74 -8.39 3.47
CA GLY A 121 0.39 -8.69 4.36
C GLY A 121 0.11 -9.85 5.31
N ASN A 122 -1.08 -9.86 5.92
CA ASN A 122 -1.49 -10.94 6.81
C ASN A 122 -1.62 -12.27 6.06
N MET A 123 -2.30 -12.25 4.90
CA MET A 123 -2.48 -13.48 4.11
C MET A 123 -1.14 -14.10 3.71
N ILE A 124 -0.16 -13.28 3.29
CA ILE A 124 1.18 -13.77 2.92
C ILE A 124 1.89 -14.39 4.12
N HIS A 125 1.78 -13.77 5.31
CA HIS A 125 2.37 -14.31 6.52
C HIS A 125 1.79 -15.67 6.90
N GLU A 126 0.46 -15.77 6.99
CA GLU A 126 -0.24 -17.02 7.31
C GLU A 126 0.09 -18.11 6.27
N MET A 127 0.10 -17.74 4.99
CA MET A 127 0.43 -18.67 3.91
C MET A 127 1.89 -19.13 3.94
N ALA A 128 2.83 -18.25 4.31
CA ALA A 128 4.23 -18.63 4.46
C ALA A 128 4.40 -19.62 5.63
N ASP A 129 3.73 -19.37 6.75
CA ASP A 129 3.74 -20.24 7.94
C ASP A 129 3.10 -21.60 7.63
N MET A 130 1.94 -21.62 6.96
CA MET A 130 1.26 -22.86 6.53
C MET A 130 2.11 -23.73 5.60
N ASN A 131 2.97 -23.10 4.79
CA ASN A 131 3.87 -23.81 3.88
C ASN A 131 5.21 -24.20 4.54
N GLY A 132 5.38 -23.96 5.86
CA GLY A 132 6.64 -24.21 6.56
C GLY A 132 7.81 -23.35 6.06
N THR A 133 7.49 -22.20 5.47
CA THR A 133 8.46 -21.22 4.98
C THR A 133 8.55 -20.06 5.98
N GLY A 134 8.78 -18.83 5.52
CA GLY A 134 8.70 -17.65 6.37
C GLY A 134 8.52 -16.38 5.56
N SER A 135 7.93 -15.36 6.17
CA SER A 135 7.80 -14.01 5.59
C SER A 135 8.61 -12.99 6.39
N LEU A 136 9.35 -12.14 5.66
CA LEU A 136 10.08 -11.00 6.22
C LEU A 136 9.33 -9.72 5.89
N HIS A 137 8.87 -9.01 6.93
CA HIS A 137 8.13 -7.75 6.79
C HIS A 137 9.00 -6.59 7.24
N ILE A 138 9.24 -5.64 6.33
CA ILE A 138 10.12 -4.49 6.57
C ILE A 138 9.29 -3.21 6.45
N TYR A 139 9.26 -2.44 7.54
CA TYR A 139 8.64 -1.13 7.59
C TYR A 139 9.65 -0.06 7.17
N PHE A 140 9.33 0.76 6.17
CA PHE A 140 10.17 1.89 5.75
C PHE A 140 9.45 3.20 6.08
N ALA A 141 10.14 4.12 6.77
CA ALA A 141 9.62 5.46 7.04
C ALA A 141 10.71 6.53 6.97
N GLY A 142 10.34 7.69 6.44
CA GLY A 142 11.11 8.91 6.58
C GLY A 142 10.77 9.60 7.91
N VAL A 143 11.77 10.18 8.58
CA VAL A 143 11.55 10.93 9.82
C VAL A 143 11.21 12.39 9.52
N LYS A 144 12.02 13.05 8.68
CA LYS A 144 11.75 14.40 8.17
C LYS A 144 12.19 14.50 6.71
N GLY A 145 11.88 15.60 6.05
CA GLY A 145 12.33 15.88 4.69
C GLY A 145 11.19 16.31 3.79
N GLU A 146 11.21 15.84 2.55
CA GLU A 146 10.22 16.18 1.54
C GLU A 146 9.62 14.91 0.92
N THR A 147 8.31 14.94 0.69
CA THR A 147 7.58 13.89 -0.03
C THR A 147 6.98 14.46 -1.31
N GLN A 148 6.79 13.60 -2.31
CA GLN A 148 6.04 13.97 -3.49
C GLN A 148 4.57 14.16 -3.08
N GLY A 149 4.04 15.37 -3.24
CA GLY A 149 2.62 15.64 -3.06
C GLY A 149 1.79 14.85 -4.07
N ALA A 150 0.52 14.57 -3.76
CA ALA A 150 -0.35 13.70 -4.56
C ALA A 150 -0.32 14.01 -6.07
N MET A 151 -0.24 15.30 -6.46
CA MET A 151 0.10 15.79 -7.81
C MET A 151 0.65 17.25 -7.78
N GLY A 152 1.31 17.65 -6.69
CA GLY A 152 1.78 19.04 -6.45
C GLY A 152 3.30 19.14 -6.31
N PRO A 153 3.86 20.34 -6.01
CA PRO A 153 5.27 20.45 -5.66
C PRO A 153 5.59 19.59 -4.42
N PRO A 154 6.85 19.19 -4.22
CA PRO A 154 7.27 18.49 -3.01
C PRO A 154 6.77 19.20 -1.74
N GLN A 155 6.30 18.41 -0.79
CA GLN A 155 5.79 18.89 0.49
C GLN A 155 6.76 18.50 1.60
N ALA A 156 7.18 19.50 2.38
CA ALA A 156 7.97 19.26 3.57
C ALA A 156 7.14 18.55 4.66
N PHE A 157 7.78 17.65 5.39
CA PHE A 157 7.23 16.99 6.56
C PHE A 157 8.31 16.84 7.65
N ASP A 158 7.89 16.81 8.90
CA ASP A 158 8.74 16.50 10.05
C ASP A 158 7.93 15.72 11.09
N HIS A 159 8.25 14.45 11.26
CA HIS A 159 7.64 13.52 12.21
C HIS A 159 8.53 13.28 13.44
N THR A 160 9.54 14.13 13.68
CA THR A 160 10.46 13.95 14.82
C THR A 160 9.71 13.89 16.15
N ASP A 161 8.67 14.72 16.32
CA ASP A 161 7.84 14.76 17.52
C ASP A 161 6.79 13.63 17.58
N ASP A 162 6.47 13.01 16.44
CA ASP A 162 5.55 11.87 16.34
C ASP A 162 6.24 10.53 16.70
N LEU A 163 7.57 10.52 16.75
CA LEU A 163 8.32 9.31 17.10
C LEU A 163 8.00 8.88 18.53
N ASN A 164 7.86 7.58 18.72
CA ASN A 164 7.75 7.03 20.06
C ASN A 164 8.95 7.46 20.92
N PRO A 165 8.75 7.93 22.17
CA PRO A 165 9.83 8.44 23.01
C PRO A 165 11.01 7.48 23.20
N LEU A 166 10.77 6.17 23.21
CA LEU A 166 11.86 5.19 23.28
C LEU A 166 12.71 5.19 22.01
N ILE A 167 12.07 5.26 20.84
CA ILE A 167 12.74 5.31 19.54
C ILE A 167 13.48 6.65 19.43
N ALA A 168 12.82 7.76 19.71
CA ALA A 168 13.41 9.09 19.69
C ALA A 168 14.64 9.17 20.61
N GLN A 169 14.55 8.66 21.84
CA GLN A 169 15.66 8.65 22.79
C GLN A 169 16.80 7.74 22.35
N ALA A 170 16.50 6.55 21.82
CA ALA A 170 17.52 5.59 21.38
C ALA A 170 18.28 6.07 20.14
N LEU A 171 17.66 6.93 19.34
CA LEU A 171 18.19 7.35 18.04
C LEU A 171 18.58 8.83 17.99
N LYS A 172 18.42 9.60 19.09
CA LYS A 172 18.62 11.05 19.13
C LYS A 172 19.85 11.53 18.37
N ASP A 173 21.01 10.97 18.67
CA ASP A 173 22.28 11.38 18.04
C ASP A 173 22.40 10.95 16.57
N ARG A 174 21.64 9.93 16.17
CA ARG A 174 21.64 9.38 14.81
C ARG A 174 20.61 10.05 13.90
N LEU A 175 19.53 10.60 14.47
CA LEU A 175 18.48 11.30 13.72
C LEU A 175 18.92 12.67 13.19
N GLU A 176 19.99 13.24 13.76
CA GLU A 176 20.64 14.44 13.23
C GLU A 176 21.60 14.16 12.06
N GLY A 177 21.98 12.89 11.86
CA GLY A 177 22.83 12.46 10.76
C GLY A 177 22.06 12.14 9.48
N SER A 178 22.80 11.66 8.46
CA SER A 178 22.23 11.18 7.19
C SER A 178 22.15 9.65 7.09
N ASP A 179 22.66 8.94 8.09
CA ASP A 179 22.76 7.48 8.05
C ASP A 179 21.40 6.83 8.23
N TRP A 180 21.10 5.87 7.37
CA TRP A 180 19.87 5.08 7.47
C TRP A 180 19.97 4.13 8.65
N LEU A 181 18.88 3.98 9.38
CA LEU A 181 18.83 3.20 10.60
C LEU A 181 18.02 1.94 10.37
N LEU A 182 18.66 0.79 10.56
CA LEU A 182 18.00 -0.51 10.57
C LEU A 182 17.80 -0.98 12.01
N ILE A 183 16.55 -1.23 12.38
CA ILE A 183 16.15 -1.65 13.71
C ILE A 183 15.50 -3.02 13.60
N ASP A 184 16.06 -4.00 14.29
CA ASP A 184 15.45 -5.32 14.44
C ASP A 184 14.38 -5.28 15.53
N LEU A 185 13.12 -5.45 15.13
CA LEU A 185 11.98 -5.38 16.04
C LEU A 185 11.71 -6.72 16.75
N ARG A 186 12.25 -7.83 16.23
CA ARG A 186 11.93 -9.19 16.72
C ARG A 186 12.31 -9.37 18.20
N PRO A 187 13.49 -8.92 18.68
CA PRO A 187 13.84 -9.03 20.11
C PRO A 187 12.85 -8.32 21.04
N LEU A 188 12.18 -7.26 20.57
CA LEU A 188 11.24 -6.48 21.36
C LEU A 188 9.96 -7.26 21.69
N ARG A 189 9.62 -8.29 20.91
CA ARG A 189 8.43 -9.14 21.11
C ARG A 189 8.51 -9.91 22.43
N HIS A 190 9.70 -10.39 22.79
CA HIS A 190 9.93 -11.13 24.05
C HIS A 190 9.88 -10.21 25.28
N GLY A 191 10.26 -8.94 25.13
CA GLY A 191 10.26 -7.94 26.20
C GLY A 191 8.97 -7.11 26.29
N PHE A 192 7.93 -7.44 25.52
CA PHE A 192 6.77 -6.56 25.31
C PHE A 192 5.90 -6.34 26.56
N SER A 193 6.12 -7.07 27.65
CA SER A 193 5.40 -6.87 28.92
C SER A 193 5.62 -5.47 29.54
N SER A 194 6.63 -4.72 29.08
CA SER A 194 6.88 -3.34 29.50
C SER A 194 5.79 -2.36 29.05
N LYS A 195 5.27 -1.54 29.99
CA LYS A 195 4.33 -0.43 29.68
C LYS A 195 4.87 0.54 28.62
N LYS A 196 6.20 0.67 28.52
CA LYS A 196 6.83 1.60 27.56
C LYS A 196 6.75 1.11 26.11
N LEU A 197 6.64 -0.21 25.89
CA LEU A 197 6.55 -0.79 24.55
C LEU A 197 5.12 -0.88 24.03
N LYS A 198 4.10 -0.76 24.90
CA LYS A 198 2.68 -0.83 24.51
C LYS A 198 2.32 0.06 23.31
N PRO A 199 2.77 1.32 23.20
CA PRO A 199 2.45 2.15 22.05
C PRO A 199 3.07 1.69 20.73
N LEU A 200 4.06 0.79 20.76
CA LEU A 200 4.73 0.22 19.59
C LEU A 200 4.17 -1.15 19.20
N ARG A 201 3.07 -1.61 19.82
CA ARG A 201 2.54 -2.97 19.65
C ARG A 201 2.38 -3.32 18.18
N ASP A 202 1.65 -2.50 17.45
CA ASP A 202 1.25 -2.83 16.09
C ASP A 202 2.49 -2.93 15.20
N ILE A 203 3.42 -1.98 15.30
CA ILE A 203 4.67 -2.03 14.53
C ILE A 203 5.53 -3.26 14.90
N VAL A 204 5.72 -3.53 16.21
CA VAL A 204 6.59 -4.61 16.70
C VAL A 204 6.07 -6.00 16.32
N PHE A 205 4.76 -6.20 16.33
CA PHE A 205 4.17 -7.49 16.00
C PHE A 205 3.83 -7.62 14.51
N SER A 206 3.60 -6.51 13.80
CA SER A 206 3.28 -6.55 12.38
C SER A 206 4.50 -6.50 11.45
N PHE A 207 5.66 -6.06 11.92
CA PHE A 207 6.90 -5.99 11.15
C PHE A 207 8.08 -6.62 11.89
N ASP A 208 9.03 -7.17 11.12
CA ASP A 208 10.25 -7.78 11.66
C ASP A 208 11.40 -6.76 11.75
N LEU A 209 11.50 -5.89 10.75
CA LEU A 209 12.53 -4.87 10.64
C LEU A 209 11.88 -3.50 10.40
N MET A 210 12.52 -2.46 10.90
CA MET A 210 12.18 -1.08 10.60
C MET A 210 13.41 -0.35 10.04
N VAL A 211 13.23 0.29 8.90
CA VAL A 211 14.21 1.18 8.28
C VAL A 211 13.71 2.60 8.45
N LEU A 212 14.48 3.41 9.18
CA LEU A 212 14.25 4.84 9.30
C LEU A 212 15.24 5.59 8.42
N VAL A 213 14.70 6.47 7.58
CA VAL A 213 15.46 7.40 6.75
C VAL A 213 15.40 8.76 7.45
N PRO A 214 16.49 9.27 8.05
CA PRO A 214 16.44 10.52 8.81
C PRO A 214 15.96 11.70 7.97
N ARG A 215 16.39 11.76 6.71
CA ARG A 215 15.97 12.79 5.74
C ARG A 215 15.52 12.16 4.43
N ALA A 216 14.22 12.15 4.16
CA ALA A 216 13.66 11.70 2.90
C ALA A 216 13.69 12.80 1.83
N ASN A 217 13.80 12.39 0.57
CA ASN A 217 13.70 13.27 -0.58
C ASN A 217 12.59 12.75 -1.51
N PRO A 218 11.91 13.63 -2.25
CA PRO A 218 10.93 13.23 -3.24
C PRO A 218 11.60 12.39 -4.32
N VAL A 219 10.82 11.48 -4.92
CA VAL A 219 11.27 10.73 -6.09
C VAL A 219 11.51 11.71 -7.24
N SER A 220 12.74 11.78 -7.74
CA SER A 220 13.14 12.77 -8.73
C SER A 220 12.80 12.38 -10.18
N GLN A 221 12.53 11.09 -10.47
CA GLN A 221 12.22 10.57 -11.80
C GLN A 221 11.35 9.30 -11.73
N PHE A 222 10.39 9.16 -12.67
CA PHE A 222 9.71 7.92 -13.05
C PHE A 222 9.98 7.64 -14.52
#